data_AF-A0AAD6ULB0-F1
#
_entry.id   AF-A0AAD6ULB0-F1
#
_cell.length_a   1.000
_cell.length_b   1.000
_cell.length_c   1.000
_cell.angle_alpha   90.00
_cell.angle_beta   90.00
_cell.angle_gamma   90.00
#
_symmetry.space_group_name_H-M   'P 1'
#
loop_
_entity.id
_entity.type
_entity.pdbx_description
1 polymer ?
#
loop_
_entity_poly.entity_id
_entity_poly.type
_entity_poly.pdbx_seq_one_letter_code
_entity_poly.pdbx_strand_id
1 'polypeptide(L)'
;QPASPKLRVTLLCLPTAAVIALSDSLRQTMPTPASMTAAFSGLATEWPRDGTLILDMNRDGADGKSGRTWLPQDIDPTVPLDVTDQLRPGRNVIRFIQLAGMLQYTFILCASHRNPLDPDESREMSADLSLDFDDPPQPSDSLFSFSATVTVSQFL
;
A
#
# COMPACT_ATOMS: atom_id res chain seq x y z
N GLN A 1 29.56 5.39 -2.34
CA GLN A 1 28.59 5.76 -1.27
C GLN A 1 28.31 4.52 -0.41
N PRO A 2 27.81 4.63 0.83
CA PRO A 2 27.04 3.53 1.43
C PRO A 2 25.83 3.22 0.53
N ALA A 3 25.47 1.94 0.40
CA ALA A 3 24.26 1.57 -0.32
C ALA A 3 23.03 2.02 0.48
N SER A 4 22.21 2.90 -0.10
CA SER A 4 20.95 3.32 0.52
C SER A 4 20.09 2.09 0.82
N PRO A 5 19.57 1.92 2.04
CA PRO A 5 18.72 0.79 2.35
C PRO A 5 17.46 0.86 1.48
N LYS A 6 17.34 -0.04 0.50
CA LYS A 6 16.13 -0.16 -0.30
C LYS A 6 14.98 -0.53 0.64
N LEU A 7 14.09 0.43 0.87
CA LEU A 7 12.86 0.20 1.62
C LEU A 7 11.94 -0.66 0.76
N ARG A 8 11.20 -1.58 1.38
CA ARG A 8 10.06 -2.27 0.77
C ARG A 8 8.82 -2.03 1.61
N VAL A 9 7.73 -1.59 1.00
CA VAL A 9 6.43 -1.40 1.67
C VAL A 9 5.35 -2.19 0.95
N THR A 10 4.69 -3.04 1.72
CA THR A 10 3.63 -3.94 1.23
C THR A 10 2.34 -3.68 2.00
N LEU A 11 1.22 -3.67 1.29
CA LEU A 11 -0.12 -3.55 1.85
C LEU A 11 -0.76 -4.94 1.88
N LEU A 12 -0.99 -5.43 3.08
CA LEU A 12 -1.70 -6.68 3.37
C LEU A 12 -3.19 -6.40 3.48
N CYS A 13 -4.03 -7.29 2.92
CA CYS A 13 -5.44 -7.38 3.27
C CYS A 13 -5.67 -8.72 3.96
N LEU A 14 -6.09 -8.69 5.23
CA LEU A 14 -6.14 -9.87 6.10
C LEU A 14 -7.55 -10.02 6.70
N PRO A 15 -8.04 -11.26 6.92
CA PRO A 15 -9.27 -11.47 7.68
C PRO A 15 -9.18 -10.87 9.08
N THR A 16 -10.12 -10.00 9.45
CA THR A 16 -10.15 -9.26 10.73
C THR A 16 -10.04 -10.21 11.94
N ALA A 17 -10.66 -11.39 11.87
CA ALA A 17 -10.57 -12.41 12.91
C ALA A 17 -9.13 -12.95 13.11
N ALA A 18 -8.36 -13.13 12.04
CA ALA A 18 -6.96 -13.57 12.12
C ALA A 18 -6.06 -12.47 12.69
N VAL A 19 -6.30 -11.20 12.30
CA VAL A 19 -5.58 -10.04 12.84
C VAL A 19 -5.83 -9.88 14.35
N ILE A 20 -7.08 -10.05 14.81
CA ILE A 20 -7.42 -10.02 16.23
C ILE A 20 -6.72 -11.15 16.99
N ALA A 21 -6.86 -12.40 16.52
CA ALA A 21 -6.27 -13.56 17.19
C ALA A 21 -4.72 -13.46 17.29
N LEU A 22 -4.06 -13.00 16.23
CA LEU A 22 -2.62 -12.76 16.24
C LEU A 22 -2.25 -11.59 17.17
N SER A 23 -3.03 -10.49 17.16
CA SER A 23 -2.78 -9.35 18.05
C SER A 23 -2.91 -9.72 19.53
N ASP A 24 -3.88 -10.55 19.91
CA ASP A 24 -4.07 -11.01 21.29
C ASP A 24 -3.03 -12.04 21.75
N SER A 25 -2.45 -12.80 20.82
CA SER A 25 -1.25 -13.62 21.09
C SER A 25 -0.01 -12.72 21.29
N LEU A 26 0.21 -11.76 20.39
CA LEU A 26 1.36 -10.84 20.43
C LEU A 26 1.32 -9.89 21.64
N ARG A 27 0.14 -9.49 22.13
CA ARG A 27 -0.03 -8.70 23.36
C ARG A 27 0.62 -9.35 24.59
N GLN A 28 0.79 -10.67 24.60
CA GLN A 28 1.37 -11.43 25.71
C GLN A 28 2.92 -11.44 25.70
N THR A 29 3.56 -10.96 24.63
CA THR A 29 5.00 -11.20 24.37
C THR A 29 5.85 -9.95 24.08
N MET A 30 5.29 -8.73 24.17
CA MET A 30 5.98 -7.45 23.88
C MET A 30 6.87 -7.50 22.61
N PRO A 31 6.28 -7.73 21.42
CA PRO A 31 7.05 -7.97 20.20
C PRO A 31 7.80 -6.72 19.73
N THR A 32 8.93 -6.95 19.06
CA THR A 32 9.61 -5.91 18.28
C THR A 32 8.81 -5.59 17.01
N PRO A 33 8.95 -4.38 16.43
CA PRO A 33 8.31 -4.05 15.15
C PRO A 33 8.67 -5.01 14.02
N ALA A 34 9.90 -5.51 13.99
CA ALA A 34 10.34 -6.52 13.01
C ALA A 34 9.59 -7.86 13.17
N SER A 35 9.43 -8.35 14.42
CA SER A 35 8.64 -9.56 14.69
C SER A 35 7.14 -9.37 14.43
N MET A 36 6.59 -8.17 14.65
CA MET A 36 5.21 -7.86 14.24
C MET A 36 5.05 -7.92 12.72
N THR A 37 5.94 -7.25 11.97
CA THR A 37 5.93 -7.27 10.49
C THR A 37 6.05 -8.69 9.96
N ALA A 38 6.96 -9.51 10.50
CA ALA A 38 7.11 -10.91 10.11
C ALA A 38 5.85 -11.74 10.42
N ALA A 39 5.23 -11.54 11.59
CA ALA A 39 4.03 -12.27 11.98
C ALA A 39 2.81 -11.93 11.11
N PHE A 40 2.57 -10.64 10.81
CA PHE A 40 1.47 -10.24 9.93
C PHE A 40 1.73 -10.62 8.46
N SER A 41 2.98 -10.56 7.99
CA SER A 41 3.35 -11.00 6.63
C SER A 41 3.29 -12.53 6.45
N GLY A 42 3.24 -13.29 7.56
CA GLY A 42 3.04 -14.74 7.56
C GLY A 42 1.56 -15.16 7.54
N LEU A 43 0.62 -14.22 7.61
CA LEU A 43 -0.81 -14.50 7.41
C LEU A 43 -1.15 -14.49 5.92
N ALA A 44 -2.03 -15.41 5.51
CA ALA A 44 -2.56 -15.42 4.15
C ALA A 44 -3.33 -14.12 3.86
N THR A 45 -3.01 -13.48 2.74
CA THR A 45 -3.76 -12.32 2.23
C THR A 45 -5.03 -12.80 1.55
N GLU A 46 -6.15 -12.14 1.86
CA GLU A 46 -7.45 -12.34 1.23
C GLU A 46 -8.02 -10.96 0.90
N TRP A 47 -7.97 -10.57 -0.37
CA TRP A 47 -8.58 -9.31 -0.81
C TRP A 47 -10.11 -9.43 -0.95
N PRO A 48 -10.86 -8.31 -0.80
CA PRO A 48 -12.30 -8.31 -1.05
C PRO A 48 -12.62 -8.65 -2.51
N ARG A 49 -13.80 -9.25 -2.74
CA ARG A 49 -14.30 -9.60 -4.08
C ARG A 49 -14.38 -8.40 -5.02
N ASP A 50 -14.27 -8.67 -6.32
CA ASP A 50 -14.46 -7.69 -7.39
C ASP A 50 -15.67 -6.76 -7.18
N GLY A 51 -15.47 -5.48 -7.47
CA GLY A 51 -16.45 -4.42 -7.24
C GLY A 51 -16.62 -3.96 -5.78
N THR A 52 -15.87 -4.51 -4.80
CA THR A 52 -16.03 -4.15 -3.37
C THR A 52 -15.13 -3.00 -2.91
N LEU A 53 -13.94 -2.86 -3.49
CA LEU A 53 -12.88 -1.93 -3.07
C LEU A 53 -12.18 -1.33 -4.29
N ILE A 54 -11.82 -0.05 -4.23
CA ILE A 54 -10.78 0.55 -5.07
C ILE A 54 -9.69 1.10 -4.14
N LEU A 55 -8.42 0.81 -4.46
CA LEU A 55 -7.28 1.41 -3.78
C LEU A 55 -6.75 2.58 -4.59
N ASP A 56 -6.38 3.65 -3.90
CA ASP A 56 -5.83 4.83 -4.56
C ASP A 56 -4.71 5.46 -3.71
N MET A 57 -3.51 5.57 -4.28
CA MET A 57 -2.32 6.08 -3.60
C MET A 57 -1.77 7.30 -4.33
N ASN A 58 -1.47 8.35 -3.56
CA ASN A 58 -0.75 9.56 -3.98
C ASN A 58 -1.34 10.40 -5.15
N ARG A 59 -2.51 10.02 -5.69
CA ARG A 59 -3.23 10.67 -6.80
C ARG A 59 -3.50 12.18 -6.64
N ASP A 60 -3.69 12.68 -5.41
CA ASP A 60 -3.79 14.12 -5.11
C ASP A 60 -2.42 14.82 -5.10
N GLY A 61 -1.45 14.28 -5.85
CA GLY A 61 -0.12 14.84 -5.99
C GLY A 61 -0.11 16.02 -6.95
N ALA A 62 0.47 17.15 -6.52
CA ALA A 62 0.74 18.28 -7.41
C ALA A 62 1.72 17.93 -8.57
N ASP A 63 2.38 16.78 -8.46
CA ASP A 63 3.22 16.16 -9.49
C ASP A 63 2.45 15.34 -10.53
N GLY A 64 1.20 14.92 -10.24
CA GLY A 64 0.26 14.22 -11.14
C GLY A 64 0.69 12.82 -11.66
N LYS A 65 1.98 12.51 -11.63
CA LYS A 65 2.62 11.38 -12.33
C LYS A 65 3.01 10.21 -11.41
N SER A 66 3.02 10.43 -10.09
CA SER A 66 3.43 9.45 -9.07
C SER A 66 2.24 8.85 -8.30
N GLY A 67 1.02 9.02 -8.82
CA GLY A 67 -0.20 8.46 -8.24
C GLY A 67 -0.60 7.16 -8.94
N ARG A 68 -1.05 6.17 -8.18
CA ARG A 68 -1.56 4.90 -8.71
C ARG A 68 -2.88 4.52 -8.07
N THR A 69 -3.87 4.26 -8.90
CA THR A 69 -5.11 3.57 -8.53
C THR A 69 -4.95 2.09 -8.88
N TRP A 70 -5.45 1.18 -8.04
CA TRP A 70 -5.63 -0.22 -8.37
C TRP A 70 -7.12 -0.56 -8.26
N LEU A 71 -7.68 -1.07 -9.35
CA LEU A 71 -9.00 -1.67 -9.41
C LEU A 71 -8.89 -3.14 -8.96
N PRO A 72 -10.00 -3.82 -8.60
CA PRO A 72 -9.95 -5.21 -8.14
C PRO A 72 -9.22 -6.16 -9.08
N GLN A 73 -9.44 -6.03 -10.40
CA GLN A 73 -8.77 -6.85 -11.41
C GLN A 73 -7.26 -6.55 -11.58
N ASP A 74 -6.75 -5.48 -10.97
CA ASP A 74 -5.32 -5.13 -10.97
C ASP A 74 -4.58 -5.71 -9.74
N ILE A 75 -5.28 -6.46 -8.88
CA ILE A 75 -4.79 -7.00 -7.60
C ILE A 75 -4.96 -8.52 -7.63
N ASP A 76 -3.87 -9.28 -7.42
CA ASP A 76 -3.98 -10.72 -7.16
C ASP A 76 -4.63 -10.93 -5.77
N PRO A 77 -5.78 -11.62 -5.68
CA PRO A 77 -6.53 -11.73 -4.44
C PRO A 77 -5.82 -12.52 -3.33
N THR A 78 -4.71 -13.20 -3.64
CA THR A 78 -3.92 -14.03 -2.73
C THR A 78 -2.59 -13.41 -2.30
N VAL A 79 -2.16 -12.32 -2.94
CA VAL A 79 -0.80 -11.75 -2.78
C VAL A 79 -0.83 -10.38 -2.08
N PRO A 80 0.12 -10.09 -1.15
CA PRO A 80 0.31 -8.75 -0.61
C PRO A 80 0.64 -7.74 -1.71
N LEU A 81 -0.05 -6.58 -1.71
CA LEU A 81 0.18 -5.57 -2.73
C LEU A 81 1.47 -4.80 -2.45
N ASP A 82 2.46 -4.89 -3.34
CA ASP A 82 3.66 -4.07 -3.24
C ASP A 82 3.37 -2.63 -3.69
N VAL A 83 3.64 -1.67 -2.81
CA VAL A 83 3.42 -0.24 -3.07
C VAL A 83 4.73 0.56 -3.04
N THR A 84 5.88 -0.14 -2.97
CA THR A 84 7.21 0.46 -2.83
C THR A 84 7.50 1.53 -3.88
N ASP A 85 7.26 1.22 -5.15
CA ASP A 85 7.60 2.11 -6.27
C ASP A 85 6.66 3.32 -6.38
N GLN A 86 5.57 3.34 -5.60
CA GLN A 86 4.59 4.43 -5.56
C GLN A 86 4.86 5.39 -4.37
N LEU A 87 5.89 5.11 -3.56
CA LEU A 87 6.30 5.98 -2.45
C LEU A 87 7.06 7.21 -2.96
N ARG A 88 6.62 8.40 -2.54
CA ARG A 88 7.36 9.65 -2.73
C ARG A 88 7.95 10.16 -1.41
N PRO A 89 9.01 10.99 -1.43
CA PRO A 89 9.49 11.69 -0.24
C PRO A 89 8.38 12.50 0.45
N GLY A 90 8.37 12.51 1.79
CA GLY A 90 7.39 13.25 2.57
C GLY A 90 6.06 12.51 2.78
N ARG A 91 4.94 13.16 2.42
CA ARG A 91 3.59 12.65 2.73
C ARG A 91 3.09 11.68 1.66
N ASN A 92 2.91 10.43 2.08
CA ASN A 92 2.20 9.42 1.31
C ASN A 92 0.76 9.28 1.84
N VAL A 93 -0.20 9.15 0.93
CA VAL A 93 -1.63 8.99 1.25
C VAL A 93 -2.15 7.77 0.49
N ILE A 94 -2.75 6.82 1.22
CA ILE A 94 -3.49 5.69 0.65
C ILE A 94 -4.96 5.84 1.05
N ARG A 95 -5.85 5.78 0.05
CA ARG A 95 -7.30 5.80 0.19
C ARG A 95 -7.87 4.41 -0.08
N PHE A 96 -8.83 4.03 0.74
CA PHE A 96 -9.62 2.82 0.59
C PHE A 96 -11.04 3.25 0.22
N ILE A 97 -11.39 3.16 -1.05
CA ILE A 97 -12.70 3.56 -1.56
C ILE A 97 -13.61 2.34 -1.49
N GLN A 98 -14.44 2.30 -0.43
CA GLN A 98 -15.33 1.20 -0.13
C GLN A 98 -16.62 1.29 -0.95
N LEU A 99 -16.97 0.21 -1.65
CA LEU A 99 -18.17 0.10 -2.50
C LEU A 99 -19.21 -0.89 -1.95
N ALA A 100 -18.79 -1.87 -1.15
CA ALA A 100 -19.67 -2.80 -0.42
C ALA A 100 -19.12 -3.13 0.99
N GLY A 101 -19.75 -4.06 1.73
CA GLY A 101 -19.38 -4.36 3.13
C GLY A 101 -18.00 -5.03 3.30
N MET A 102 -17.10 -4.42 4.08
CA MET A 102 -15.72 -4.89 4.30
C MET A 102 -15.34 -5.16 5.77
N LEU A 103 -16.29 -5.25 6.71
CA LEU A 103 -16.00 -5.39 8.15
C LEU A 103 -15.14 -6.62 8.52
N GLN A 104 -15.21 -7.66 7.68
CA GLN A 104 -14.44 -8.89 7.76
C GLN A 104 -12.97 -8.75 7.32
N TYR A 105 -12.57 -7.60 6.75
CA TYR A 105 -11.21 -7.32 6.27
C TYR A 105 -10.52 -6.23 7.08
N THR A 106 -9.23 -6.43 7.36
CA THR A 106 -8.34 -5.45 8.00
C THR A 106 -7.11 -5.25 7.10
N PHE A 107 -6.80 -3.99 6.81
CA PHE A 107 -5.66 -3.61 5.99
C PHE A 107 -4.47 -3.22 6.86
N ILE A 108 -3.29 -3.80 6.58
CA ILE A 108 -2.06 -3.53 7.33
C ILE A 108 -0.95 -3.12 6.35
N LEU A 109 -0.33 -1.96 6.58
CA LEU A 109 0.83 -1.54 5.80
C LEU A 109 2.12 -1.95 6.54
N CYS A 110 2.90 -2.83 5.92
CA CYS A 110 4.13 -3.36 6.46
C CYS A 110 5.34 -2.77 5.74
N ALA A 111 6.28 -2.19 6.50
CA ALA A 111 7.57 -1.71 6.02
C ALA A 111 8.68 -2.69 6.41
N SER A 112 9.60 -2.97 5.48
CA SER A 112 10.70 -3.92 5.62
C SER A 112 11.92 -3.47 4.80
N HIS A 113 13.08 -4.08 5.03
CA HIS A 113 14.24 -3.90 4.15
C HIS A 113 14.13 -4.84 2.94
N ARG A 114 14.20 -4.31 1.72
CA ARG A 114 14.38 -5.09 0.49
C ARG A 114 15.77 -5.71 0.55
N ASN A 115 15.86 -7.03 0.52
CA ASN A 115 17.14 -7.73 0.62
C ASN A 115 17.87 -7.60 -0.74
N PRO A 116 19.14 -7.13 -0.82
CA PRO A 116 19.85 -7.00 -2.09
C PRO A 116 20.20 -8.34 -2.80
N LEU A 117 19.52 -9.44 -2.44
CA LEU A 117 19.62 -10.76 -3.06
C LEU A 117 18.39 -11.12 -3.92
N ASP A 118 17.33 -10.29 -3.96
CA ASP A 118 16.18 -10.48 -4.85
C ASP A 118 16.61 -10.19 -6.32
N PRO A 119 16.55 -11.17 -7.25
CA PRO A 119 17.38 -11.15 -8.48
C PRO A 119 16.77 -10.46 -9.71
N ASP A 120 15.75 -9.62 -9.57
CA ASP A 120 14.86 -9.23 -10.69
C ASP A 120 15.15 -7.86 -11.35
N GLU A 121 16.03 -7.03 -10.79
CA GLU A 121 16.33 -5.69 -11.34
C GLU A 121 17.35 -5.75 -12.50
N SER A 122 16.94 -6.25 -13.68
CA SER A 122 17.82 -6.32 -14.87
C SER A 122 17.13 -6.21 -16.25
N ARG A 123 15.93 -5.60 -16.33
CA ARG A 123 15.17 -5.27 -17.57
C ARG A 123 14.14 -4.16 -17.25
N GLU A 124 13.80 -3.17 -18.08
CA GLU A 124 14.33 -2.66 -19.37
C GLU A 124 14.43 -1.11 -19.33
N MET A 125 14.74 -0.44 -20.45
CA MET A 125 15.03 1.00 -20.55
C MET A 125 14.36 1.64 -21.79
N SER A 126 14.05 2.95 -21.73
CA SER A 126 13.41 3.82 -22.77
C SER A 126 11.87 3.67 -22.93
N ALA A 127 11.08 4.67 -23.39
CA ALA A 127 11.39 6.04 -23.87
C ALA A 127 10.24 7.08 -23.64
N ASP A 128 10.63 8.31 -23.26
CA ASP A 128 10.23 9.70 -23.66
C ASP A 128 8.81 10.15 -24.13
N LEU A 129 8.53 11.47 -23.94
CA LEU A 129 7.45 12.35 -24.51
C LEU A 129 5.96 12.05 -24.14
N SER A 130 4.94 12.90 -24.39
CA SER A 130 4.66 14.34 -24.11
C SER A 130 3.16 14.65 -24.45
N LEU A 131 2.43 15.70 -24.02
CA LEU A 131 2.44 16.64 -22.86
C LEU A 131 1.05 17.35 -22.76
N ASP A 132 0.48 17.50 -21.55
CA ASP A 132 -0.60 18.43 -21.10
C ASP A 132 -1.98 18.40 -21.84
N PHE A 133 -3.11 19.03 -21.44
CA PHE A 133 -3.54 19.88 -20.30
C PHE A 133 -4.83 19.27 -19.61
N ASP A 134 -5.95 19.86 -19.13
CA ASP A 134 -6.59 21.21 -19.01
C ASP A 134 -7.67 21.21 -17.85
N ASP A 135 -8.50 22.25 -17.66
CA ASP A 135 -9.41 22.50 -16.48
C ASP A 135 -10.90 22.85 -16.88
N PRO A 136 -11.94 23.07 -16.02
CA PRO A 136 -12.14 22.89 -14.56
C PRO A 136 -13.50 22.12 -14.19
N PRO A 137 -14.32 22.37 -13.12
CA PRO A 137 -14.75 21.26 -12.22
C PRO A 137 -16.27 21.20 -11.79
N GLN A 138 -16.58 20.47 -10.69
CA GLN A 138 -17.80 20.46 -9.82
C GLN A 138 -18.94 19.46 -10.17
N PRO A 139 -19.84 19.09 -9.22
CA PRO A 139 -19.59 18.63 -7.83
C PRO A 139 -20.48 17.41 -7.41
N SER A 140 -20.33 16.93 -6.15
CA SER A 140 -21.16 15.91 -5.45
C SER A 140 -21.20 14.50 -6.09
N ASP A 141 -21.21 13.40 -5.33
CA ASP A 141 -21.76 13.22 -3.98
C ASP A 141 -20.84 12.47 -2.99
N SER A 142 -21.21 12.47 -1.70
CA SER A 142 -20.34 12.03 -0.61
C SER A 142 -20.32 10.51 -0.38
N LEU A 143 -19.22 9.86 -0.76
CA LEU A 143 -18.86 8.51 -0.27
C LEU A 143 -17.76 8.60 0.79
N PHE A 144 -17.89 7.80 1.86
CA PHE A 144 -17.00 7.84 3.03
C PHE A 144 -15.59 7.29 2.72
N SER A 145 -14.69 8.17 2.27
CA SER A 145 -13.27 7.86 2.05
C SER A 145 -12.48 7.83 3.37
N PHE A 146 -12.00 6.66 3.77
CA PHE A 146 -11.00 6.53 4.83
C PHE A 146 -9.58 6.70 4.25
N SER A 147 -8.86 7.73 4.72
CA SER A 147 -7.49 8.02 4.29
C SER A 147 -6.46 7.64 5.35
N ALA A 148 -5.57 6.70 5.04
CA ALA A 148 -4.36 6.46 5.82
C ALA A 148 -3.27 7.45 5.38
N THR A 149 -2.68 8.19 6.34
CA THR A 149 -1.51 9.04 6.09
C THR A 149 -0.27 8.37 6.63
N VAL A 150 0.76 8.21 5.80
CA VAL A 150 2.03 7.61 6.15
C VAL A 150 3.13 8.63 5.92
N THR A 151 3.71 9.11 7.02
CA THR A 151 4.82 10.08 7.00
C THR A 151 6.13 9.32 6.87
N VAL A 152 6.74 9.35 5.67
CA VAL A 152 8.07 8.76 5.45
C VAL A 152 9.12 9.83 5.76
N SER A 153 9.53 9.88 7.03
CA SER A 153 10.66 10.70 7.46
C SER A 153 11.96 10.10 6.92
N GLN A 154 12.59 10.78 5.95
CA GLN A 154 13.95 10.44 5.53
C GLN A 154 14.92 10.75 6.68
N PHE A 155 15.67 9.74 7.12
CA PHE A 155 16.95 9.97 7.79
C PHE A 155 18.02 10.16 6.70
N LEU A 156 18.74 11.28 6.79
CA LEU A 156 19.85 11.68 5.92
C LEU A 156 21.15 10.99 6.36
#